data_AF-A0A060DEG7-F1
#
_entry.id   AF-A0A060DEG7-F1
#
_cell.length_a   1.000
_cell.length_b   1.000
_cell.length_c   1.000
_cell.angle_alpha   90.00
_cell.angle_beta   90.00
_cell.angle_gamma   90.00
#
_symmetry.space_group_name_H-M   'P 1'
#
loop_
_entity.id
_entity.type
_entity.pdbx_description
1 polymer ?
#
loop_
_entity_poly.entity_id
_entity_poly.type
_entity_poly.pdbx_seq_one_letter_code
_entity_poly.pdbx_strand_id
1 'polypeptide(L)'
;MDIGALGAPRMPSLQDVQASALAGLQGAQSRADEAGAQLAAGNLDPAVVVSLSSAQTDFAANVKVMQAAQDNTKRVLDMLV
;
A
#
# COMPACT_ATOMS: atom_id res chain seq x y z
N MET A 1 -14.24 -37.31 -1.01
CA MET A 1 -14.17 -35.86 -0.71
C MET A 1 -12.85 -35.64 -0.01
N ASP A 2 -11.90 -35.03 -0.71
CA ASP A 2 -10.53 -34.83 -0.28
C ASP A 2 -10.43 -33.50 0.48
N ILE A 3 -10.18 -33.57 1.80
CA ILE A 3 -10.06 -32.40 2.69
C ILE A 3 -8.63 -31.80 2.62
N GLY A 4 -7.72 -32.35 1.82
CA GLY A 4 -6.33 -31.87 1.69
C GLY A 4 -6.13 -30.59 0.85
N ALA A 5 -7.20 -30.08 0.21
CA ALA A 5 -7.11 -28.95 -0.73
C ALA A 5 -7.42 -27.57 -0.11
N LEU A 6 -7.58 -27.46 1.21
CA LEU A 6 -7.58 -26.16 1.88
C LEU A 6 -6.13 -25.66 1.93
N GLY A 7 -5.74 -25.02 0.82
CA GLY A 7 -4.41 -24.50 0.56
C GLY A 7 -3.81 -23.83 1.78
N ALA A 8 -2.64 -24.32 2.19
CA ALA A 8 -1.85 -23.68 3.23
C ALA A 8 -1.73 -22.18 2.93
N PRO A 9 -1.93 -21.28 3.92
CA PRO A 9 -1.76 -19.85 3.71
C PRO A 9 -0.31 -19.62 3.24
N ARG A 10 -0.16 -19.34 1.96
CA ARG A 10 1.13 -18.93 1.38
C ARG A 10 1.55 -17.64 2.07
N MET A 11 2.67 -17.68 2.79
CA MET A 11 3.26 -16.45 3.31
C MET A 11 3.63 -15.56 2.12
N PRO A 12 3.19 -14.29 2.11
CA PRO A 12 3.51 -13.38 1.01
C PRO A 12 5.04 -13.20 0.93
N SER A 13 5.58 -13.33 -0.29
CA SER A 13 6.99 -13.10 -0.53
C SER A 13 7.31 -11.60 -0.46
N LEU A 14 8.60 -11.24 -0.33
CA LEU A 14 9.02 -9.84 -0.39
C LEU A 14 8.59 -9.15 -1.69
N GLN A 15 8.57 -9.89 -2.81
CA GLN A 15 8.08 -9.40 -4.10
C GLN A 15 6.56 -9.15 -4.07
N ASP A 16 5.78 -10.03 -3.44
CA ASP A 16 4.33 -9.83 -3.29
C ASP A 16 4.01 -8.60 -2.43
N VAL A 17 4.80 -8.36 -1.37
CA VAL A 17 4.65 -7.20 -0.49
C VAL A 17 5.00 -5.91 -1.23
N GLN A 18 6.09 -5.91 -2.01
CA GLN A 18 6.49 -4.75 -2.82
C GLN A 18 5.48 -4.43 -3.92
N ALA A 19 4.97 -5.44 -4.62
CA ALA A 19 3.93 -5.28 -5.65
C ALA A 19 2.64 -4.72 -5.04
N SER A 20 2.23 -5.23 -3.88
CA SER A 20 1.04 -4.76 -3.16
C SER A 20 1.21 -3.31 -2.67
N ALA A 21 2.38 -2.97 -2.14
CA ALA A 21 2.70 -1.60 -1.74
C ALA A 21 2.66 -0.63 -2.93
N LEU A 22 3.20 -1.02 -4.08
CA LEU A 22 3.16 -0.22 -5.31
C LEU A 22 1.72 0.00 -5.79
N ALA A 23 0.91 -1.04 -5.81
CA ALA A 23 -0.52 -0.93 -6.15
C ALA A 23 -1.26 -0.01 -5.16
N GLY A 24 -0.94 -0.11 -3.87
CA GLY A 24 -1.47 0.76 -2.82
C GLY A 24 -1.10 2.23 -3.03
N LEU A 25 0.14 2.53 -3.44
CA LEU A 25 0.58 3.89 -3.78
C LEU A 25 -0.22 4.46 -4.96
N GLN A 26 -0.39 3.69 -6.02
CA GLN A 26 -1.14 4.12 -7.20
C GLN A 26 -2.62 4.38 -6.86
N GLY A 27 -3.23 3.49 -6.07
CA GLY A 27 -4.61 3.67 -5.62
C GLY A 27 -4.79 4.85 -4.65
N ALA A 28 -3.81 5.10 -3.78
CA ALA A 28 -3.80 6.28 -2.93
C ALA A 28 -3.68 7.58 -3.76
N GLN A 29 -2.81 7.59 -4.77
CA GLN A 29 -2.65 8.74 -5.67
C GLN A 29 -3.95 9.06 -6.42
N SER A 30 -4.60 8.05 -7.04
CA SER A 30 -5.87 8.24 -7.75
C SER A 30 -6.95 8.84 -6.84
N ARG A 31 -7.08 8.32 -5.62
CA ARG A 31 -8.05 8.85 -4.64
C ARG A 31 -7.73 10.28 -4.21
N ALA A 32 -6.45 10.62 -4.04
CA ALA A 32 -6.04 11.98 -3.72
C ALA A 32 -6.36 12.95 -4.86
N ASP A 33 -6.13 12.54 -6.11
CA ASP A 33 -6.44 13.35 -7.30
C ASP A 33 -7.95 13.56 -7.46
N GLU A 34 -8.74 12.50 -7.30
CA GLU A 34 -10.21 12.55 -7.34
C GLU A 34 -10.79 13.45 -6.23
N ALA A 35 -10.32 13.28 -4.99
CA ALA A 35 -10.76 14.10 -3.87
C ALA A 35 -10.31 15.57 -4.04
N GLY A 36 -9.08 15.80 -4.53
CA GLY A 36 -8.56 17.12 -4.84
C GLY A 36 -9.38 17.84 -5.90
N ALA A 37 -9.77 17.15 -6.98
CA ALA A 37 -10.65 17.69 -8.01
C ALA A 37 -12.03 18.09 -7.45
N GLN A 38 -12.60 17.27 -6.57
CA GLN A 38 -13.88 17.57 -5.92
C GLN A 38 -13.79 18.79 -5.00
N LEU A 39 -12.73 18.89 -4.19
CA LEU A 39 -12.49 20.05 -3.33
C LEU A 39 -12.29 21.33 -4.16
N ALA A 40 -11.52 21.25 -5.25
CA ALA A 40 -11.31 22.37 -6.17
C ALA A 40 -12.60 22.81 -6.89
N ALA A 41 -13.51 21.86 -7.17
CA ALA A 41 -14.84 22.14 -7.68
C ALA A 41 -15.80 22.72 -6.63
N GLY A 42 -15.36 22.90 -5.38
CA GLY A 42 -16.16 23.46 -4.29
C GLY A 42 -17.02 22.43 -3.55
N ASN A 43 -16.85 21.13 -3.82
CA ASN A 43 -17.52 20.08 -3.06
C ASN A 43 -16.81 19.86 -1.71
N LEU A 44 -17.32 20.52 -0.66
CA LEU A 44 -16.77 20.48 0.70
C LEU A 44 -17.43 19.42 1.58
N ASP A 45 -17.97 18.34 0.98
CA ASP A 45 -18.48 17.22 1.74
C ASP A 45 -17.38 16.66 2.67
N PRO A 46 -17.62 16.51 3.98
CA PRO A 46 -16.67 15.92 4.92
C PRO A 46 -16.13 14.56 4.48
N ALA A 47 -16.91 13.77 3.75
CA ALA A 47 -16.46 12.49 3.20
C ALA A 47 -15.30 12.65 2.20
N VAL A 48 -15.29 13.72 1.41
CA VAL A 48 -14.21 14.03 0.45
C VAL A 48 -12.95 14.45 1.18
N VAL A 49 -13.07 15.27 2.21
CA VAL A 49 -11.94 15.70 3.05
C VAL A 49 -11.30 14.50 3.75
N VAL A 50 -12.13 13.62 4.34
CA VAL A 50 -11.66 12.38 4.98
C VAL A 50 -11.04 11.45 3.94
N SER A 51 -11.64 11.34 2.75
CA SER A 51 -11.07 10.55 1.64
C SER A 51 -9.66 11.01 1.30
N LEU A 52 -9.43 12.32 1.14
CA LEU A 52 -8.10 12.87 0.88
C LEU A 52 -7.11 12.56 2.00
N SER A 53 -7.50 12.74 3.26
CA SER A 53 -6.62 12.45 4.40
C SER A 53 -6.30 10.95 4.54
N SER A 54 -7.28 10.09 4.26
CA SER A 54 -7.08 8.63 4.22
C SER A 54 -6.12 8.24 3.10
N ALA A 55 -6.26 8.84 1.91
CA ALA A 55 -5.37 8.60 0.78
C ALA A 55 -3.92 9.01 1.10
N GLN A 56 -3.71 10.13 1.79
CA GLN A 56 -2.38 10.54 2.27
C GLN A 56 -1.79 9.55 3.27
N THR A 57 -2.61 9.06 4.20
CA THR A 57 -2.20 8.07 5.20
C THR A 57 -1.81 6.75 4.54
N ASP A 58 -2.63 6.29 3.59
CA ASP A 58 -2.38 5.06 2.83
C ASP A 58 -1.12 5.19 1.98
N PHE A 59 -0.88 6.35 1.36
CA PHE A 59 0.36 6.61 0.64
C PHE A 59 1.57 6.48 1.57
N ALA A 60 1.56 7.18 2.71
CA ALA A 60 2.64 7.15 3.68
C ALA A 60 2.90 5.74 4.25
N ALA A 61 1.84 4.97 4.49
CA ALA A 61 1.95 3.58 4.93
C ALA A 61 2.64 2.70 3.88
N ASN A 62 2.22 2.79 2.62
CA ASN A 62 2.81 2.00 1.53
C ASN A 62 4.29 2.38 1.27
N VAL A 63 4.66 3.67 1.38
CA VAL A 63 6.07 4.09 1.29
C VAL A 63 6.90 3.44 2.39
N LYS A 64 6.41 3.40 3.63
CA LYS A 64 7.12 2.77 4.76
C LYS A 64 7.30 1.27 4.55
N VAL A 65 6.31 0.59 3.97
CA VAL A 65 6.42 -0.84 3.63
C VAL A 65 7.55 -1.06 2.61
N MET A 66 7.65 -0.21 1.58
CA MET A 66 8.74 -0.29 0.61
C MET A 66 10.12 -0.02 1.24
N GLN A 67 10.22 0.97 2.12
CA GLN A 67 11.46 1.25 2.87
C GLN A 67 11.87 0.05 3.74
N ALA A 68 10.94 -0.50 4.52
CA ALA A 68 11.19 -1.67 5.34
C ALA A 68 11.63 -2.89 4.53
N ALA A 69 11.06 -3.09 3.33
CA ALA A 69 11.48 -4.16 2.43
C ALA A 69 12.92 -3.97 1.94
N GLN A 70 13.33 -2.74 1.61
CA GLN A 70 14.70 -2.41 1.22
C GLN A 70 15.68 -2.58 2.38
N ASP A 71 15.33 -2.09 3.57
CA ASP A 71 16.16 -2.21 4.77
C ASP A 71 16.40 -3.68 5.16
N ASN A 72 15.35 -4.52 5.08
CA ASN A 72 15.49 -5.95 5.33
C ASN A 72 16.35 -6.64 4.27
N THR A 73 16.20 -6.26 3.00
CA THR A 73 17.05 -6.80 1.92
C THR A 73 18.51 -6.45 2.17
N LYS A 74 18.80 -5.19 2.53
CA LYS A 74 20.15 -4.75 2.89
C LYS A 74 20.72 -5.54 4.07
N ARG A 75 19.95 -5.69 5.16
CA ARG A 75 20.39 -6.46 6.34
C ARG A 75 20.73 -7.91 5.99
N VAL A 76 19.96 -8.56 5.12
CA VAL A 76 20.25 -9.93 4.68
C VAL A 76 21.55 -9.97 3.88
N LEU A 77 21.77 -9.01 2.97
CA LEU A 77 23.02 -8.92 2.21
C LEU A 77 24.23 -8.64 3.13
N ASP A 78 24.08 -7.75 4.10
CA ASP A 78 25.12 -7.42 5.08
C ASP A 78 25.48 -8.62 5.98
N MET A 79 24.58 -9.58 6.21
CA MET A 79 24.89 -10.82 6.94
C MET A 79 25.68 -11.85 6.11
N LEU A 80 25.68 -11.72 4.78
CA LEU A 80 26.33 -12.66 3.88
C LEU A 80 27.77 -12.24 3.50
N VAL A 81 28.18 -11.01 3.84
CA VAL A 81 29.49 -10.41 3.58
C VAL A 81 30.28 -10.31 4.88
#